data_AF-A0A935NZR6-F1
#
_entry.id   AF-A0A935NZR6-F1
#
_cell.length_a   1.000
_cell.length_b   1.000
_cell.length_c   1.000
_cell.angle_alpha   90.00
_cell.angle_beta   90.00
_cell.angle_gamma   90.00
#
_symmetry.space_group_name_H-M   'P 1'
#
loop_
_entity.id
_entity.type
_entity.pdbx_description
1 polymer ?
#
loop_
_entity_poly.entity_id
_entity_poly.type
_entity_poly.pdbx_seq_one_letter_code
_entity_poly.pdbx_strand_id
1 'polypeptide(L)'
;MSSDPPRDDGGTGDNGNGNGSGGVDIGINRSGTRIKMKVLNTPDGAKVFQGSYDTLRNEECWFVLASDNETRCLPVFGNVVAYVSSYFADSACTTRVAGAPVCQVPAYVVEMLTNCPIRWAIYERGPEVTTLYTKSGSSCVAATPGEGPLSAGSDGSNRGVTGDPVPGMVAAAAAGY
;
A
#
# COMPACT_ATOMS: atom_id res chain seq x y z
N MET A 1 -29.12 23.92 -6.08
CA MET A 1 -28.88 24.96 -5.06
C MET A 1 -28.35 24.25 -3.82
N SER A 2 -27.02 24.08 -3.74
CA SER A 2 -26.36 23.51 -2.56
C SER A 2 -25.42 24.59 -2.04
N SER A 3 -25.75 25.09 -0.87
CA SER A 3 -25.04 26.15 -0.16
C SER A 3 -24.02 25.52 0.77
N ASP A 4 -22.77 25.44 0.30
CA ASP A 4 -21.64 25.14 1.17
C ASP A 4 -21.30 26.38 2.02
N PRO A 5 -21.01 26.22 3.33
CA PRO A 5 -20.60 27.32 4.18
C PRO A 5 -19.16 27.79 3.84
N PRO A 6 -18.82 29.05 4.15
CA PRO A 6 -17.50 29.61 3.88
C PRO A 6 -16.42 28.92 4.70
N ARG A 7 -15.26 28.66 4.07
CA ARG A 7 -14.04 28.22 4.75
C ARG A 7 -13.41 29.44 5.41
N ASP A 8 -13.22 29.39 6.72
CA ASP A 8 -12.48 30.39 7.49
C ASP A 8 -10.99 30.31 7.14
N ASP A 9 -10.53 31.17 6.24
CA ASP A 9 -9.11 31.41 5.91
C ASP A 9 -8.44 32.30 6.98
N GLY A 10 -8.50 31.87 8.24
CA GLY A 10 -7.86 32.53 9.37
C GLY A 10 -6.33 32.43 9.33
N GLY A 11 -5.69 33.27 8.51
CA GLY A 11 -4.23 33.43 8.43
C GLY A 11 -3.83 34.89 8.57
N THR A 12 -3.81 35.37 9.82
CA THR A 12 -3.25 36.66 10.24
C THR A 12 -1.85 36.87 9.66
N GLY A 13 -1.63 38.01 9.01
CA GLY A 13 -0.33 38.40 8.47
C GLY A 13 0.62 38.86 9.57
N ASP A 14 1.76 38.18 9.69
CA ASP A 14 2.86 38.63 10.54
C ASP A 14 3.89 39.41 9.72
N ASN A 15 3.92 40.73 9.95
CA ASN A 15 5.02 41.61 9.56
C ASN A 15 6.20 41.42 10.53
N GLY A 16 7.03 40.41 10.27
CA GLY A 16 8.23 40.11 11.06
C GLY A 16 9.51 40.65 10.42
N ASN A 17 9.92 41.86 10.82
CA ASN A 17 11.30 42.33 10.66
C ASN A 17 12.20 41.57 11.66
N GLY A 18 12.84 40.49 11.22
CA GLY A 18 13.67 39.64 12.07
C GLY A 18 14.77 38.97 11.29
N ASN A 19 16.01 39.37 11.57
CA ASN A 19 17.25 38.75 11.12
C ASN A 19 17.42 37.36 11.78
N GLY A 20 16.57 36.41 11.39
CA GLY A 20 16.55 35.04 11.89
C GLY A 20 16.48 34.08 10.71
N SER A 21 17.37 33.09 10.72
CA SER A 21 17.46 32.01 9.74
C SER A 21 16.07 31.53 9.32
N GLY A 22 15.66 31.88 8.10
CA GLY A 22 14.31 31.69 7.56
C GLY A 22 13.95 30.22 7.43
N GLY A 23 13.59 29.59 8.53
CA GLY A 23 12.85 28.35 8.53
C GLY A 23 11.45 28.67 8.02
N VAL A 24 11.18 28.36 6.76
CA VAL A 24 9.82 28.35 6.23
C VAL A 24 9.01 27.40 7.13
N ASP A 25 8.00 27.92 7.85
CA ASP A 25 6.99 27.06 8.47
C ASP A 25 6.20 26.42 7.33
N ILE A 26 6.74 25.34 6.79
CA ILE A 26 6.14 24.51 5.74
C ILE A 26 4.89 23.78 6.25
N GLY A 27 4.40 24.09 7.45
CA GLY A 27 3.18 23.53 7.98
C GLY A 27 3.25 22.02 8.15
N ILE A 28 4.45 21.41 8.23
CA ILE A 28 4.61 19.95 8.44
C ILE A 28 3.96 19.45 9.74
N ASN A 29 3.66 20.37 10.66
CA ASN A 29 2.94 20.10 11.91
C ASN A 29 1.43 20.34 11.81
N ARG A 30 0.91 20.83 10.68
CA ARG A 30 -0.53 21.02 10.44
C ARG A 30 -1.08 19.73 9.86
N SER A 31 -1.81 18.99 10.70
CA SER A 31 -2.52 17.79 10.29
C SER A 31 -4.02 17.95 10.55
N GLY A 32 -4.85 17.34 9.70
CA GLY A 32 -6.30 17.33 9.89
C GLY A 32 -6.70 16.53 11.15
N THR A 33 -7.99 16.43 11.43
CA THR A 33 -8.50 15.63 12.56
C THR A 33 -8.30 14.14 12.34
N ARG A 34 -8.41 13.68 11.10
CA ARG A 34 -8.29 12.27 10.70
C ARG A 34 -6.86 11.86 10.34
N ILE A 35 -6.27 12.47 9.31
CA ILE A 35 -4.93 12.10 8.87
C ILE A 35 -3.90 12.90 9.66
N LYS A 36 -3.07 12.20 10.44
CA LYS A 36 -2.00 12.76 11.28
C LYS A 36 -0.63 12.52 10.65
N MET A 37 0.23 13.53 10.67
CA MET A 37 1.61 13.39 10.22
C MET A 37 2.45 12.74 11.32
N LYS A 38 3.24 11.72 10.98
CA LYS A 38 4.26 11.15 11.84
C LYS A 38 5.56 11.92 11.64
N VAL A 39 6.10 12.47 12.72
CA VAL A 39 7.33 13.27 12.70
C VAL A 39 8.28 12.71 13.76
N LEU A 40 9.54 12.46 13.38
CA LEU A 40 10.62 12.22 14.33
C LEU A 40 11.19 13.55 14.78
N ASN A 41 11.41 13.66 16.09
CA ASN A 41 12.12 14.78 16.68
C ASN A 41 13.50 14.28 17.12
N THR A 42 14.54 15.02 16.78
CA THR A 42 15.90 14.79 17.27
C THR A 42 16.20 15.69 18.48
N PRO A 43 17.18 15.35 19.33
CA PRO A 43 17.49 16.13 20.53
C PRO A 43 17.89 17.60 20.28
N ASP A 44 18.40 17.89 19.09
CA ASP A 44 18.75 19.24 18.62
C ASP A 44 17.53 20.03 18.06
N GLY A 45 16.34 19.45 18.11
CA GLY A 45 15.09 20.07 17.68
C GLY A 45 14.77 19.92 16.19
N ALA A 46 15.59 19.21 15.42
CA ALA A 46 15.26 18.91 14.03
C ALA A 46 14.06 17.95 13.94
N LYS A 47 13.27 18.12 12.86
CA LYS A 47 12.04 17.37 12.61
C LYS A 47 12.10 16.69 11.26
N VAL A 48 11.81 15.40 11.22
CA VAL A 48 11.81 14.60 9.97
C VAL A 48 10.45 13.95 9.78
N PHE A 49 9.83 14.19 8.63
CA PHE A 49 8.61 13.51 8.23
C PHE A 49 8.88 12.00 8.03
N GLN A 50 8.09 11.17 8.70
CA GLN A 50 8.20 9.70 8.63
C GLN A 50 7.03 9.02 7.92
N GLY A 51 5.93 9.73 7.68
CA GLY A 51 4.73 9.16 7.07
C GLY A 51 3.46 9.75 7.65
N SER A 52 2.31 9.14 7.31
CA SER A 52 1.00 9.57 7.80
C SER A 52 0.27 8.42 8.50
N TYR A 53 -0.70 8.78 9.33
CA TYR A 53 -1.53 7.85 10.08
C TYR A 53 -3.00 8.25 9.96
N ASP A 54 -3.85 7.33 9.53
CA ASP A 54 -5.30 7.55 9.47
C ASP A 54 -5.91 7.12 10.81
N THR A 55 -6.30 8.08 11.65
CA THR A 55 -6.87 7.78 12.98
C THR A 55 -8.24 7.14 12.92
N LEU A 56 -8.98 7.29 11.81
CA LEU A 56 -10.28 6.66 11.65
C LEU A 56 -10.11 5.16 11.34
N ARG A 57 -9.12 4.81 10.52
CA ARG A 57 -8.81 3.41 10.15
C ARG A 57 -7.78 2.74 11.07
N ASN A 58 -7.13 3.53 11.93
CA ASN A 58 -6.10 3.07 12.85
C ASN A 58 -4.92 2.39 12.13
N GLU A 59 -4.47 2.96 11.01
CA GLU A 59 -3.42 2.39 10.16
C GLU A 59 -2.44 3.46 9.63
N GLU A 60 -1.23 3.02 9.31
CA GLU A 60 -0.26 3.85 8.61
C GLU A 60 -0.61 3.95 7.13
N CYS A 61 -0.46 5.14 6.56
CA CYS A 61 -0.78 5.38 5.16
C CYS A 61 0.18 6.39 4.53
N TRP A 62 0.23 6.35 3.21
CA TRP A 62 1.03 7.24 2.38
C TRP A 62 0.16 7.87 1.31
N PHE A 63 0.40 9.16 1.03
CA PHE A 63 -0.28 9.85 -0.05
C PHE A 63 0.30 9.39 -1.38
N VAL A 64 -0.47 8.57 -2.09
CA VAL A 64 -0.11 8.04 -3.41
C VAL A 64 -1.31 8.16 -4.34
N LEU A 65 -1.06 8.03 -5.64
CA LEU A 65 -2.11 8.06 -6.66
C LEU A 65 -2.88 6.74 -6.62
N ALA A 66 -4.18 6.81 -6.35
CA ALA A 66 -5.09 5.68 -6.35
C ALA A 66 -5.51 5.29 -7.77
N SER A 67 -6.21 4.16 -7.90
CA SER A 67 -6.74 3.64 -9.18
C SER A 67 -7.71 4.59 -9.88
N ASP A 68 -8.33 5.51 -9.16
CA ASP A 68 -9.27 6.52 -9.65
C ASP A 68 -8.60 7.83 -10.12
N ASN A 69 -7.26 7.90 -10.10
CA ASN A 69 -6.46 9.11 -10.37
C ASN A 69 -6.49 10.19 -9.29
N GLU A 70 -6.98 9.89 -8.08
CA GLU A 70 -6.90 10.82 -6.97
C GLU A 70 -5.76 10.48 -6.02
N THR A 71 -5.11 11.51 -5.46
CA THR A 71 -4.12 11.31 -4.39
C THR A 71 -4.85 11.04 -3.08
N ARG A 72 -4.71 9.82 -2.56
CA ARG A 72 -5.36 9.38 -1.31
C ARG A 72 -4.32 8.85 -0.33
N CYS A 73 -4.61 8.93 0.97
CA CYS A 73 -3.78 8.25 1.97
C CYS A 73 -4.15 6.77 1.95
N LEU A 74 -3.27 5.95 1.36
CA LEU A 74 -3.49 4.50 1.20
C LEU A 74 -2.45 3.71 2.02
N PRO A 75 -2.82 2.52 2.53
CA PRO A 75 -1.90 1.67 3.31
C PRO A 75 -0.89 0.91 2.43
N VAL A 76 -0.39 1.51 1.34
CA VAL A 76 0.42 0.82 0.30
C VAL A 76 1.81 0.37 0.77
N PHE A 77 2.29 0.87 1.91
CA PHE A 77 3.60 0.53 2.46
C PHE A 77 3.44 0.16 3.95
N GLY A 78 3.82 -1.06 4.33
CA GLY A 78 3.79 -1.53 5.72
C GLY A 78 3.46 -3.01 5.84
N ASN A 79 3.38 -3.50 7.09
CA ASN A 79 3.08 -4.91 7.42
C ASN A 79 1.59 -5.27 7.24
N VAL A 80 0.78 -4.33 6.76
CA VAL A 80 -0.68 -4.43 6.68
C VAL A 80 -1.19 -4.67 5.26
N VAL A 81 -0.29 -4.98 4.31
CA VAL A 81 -0.64 -5.27 2.92
C VAL A 81 0.02 -6.54 2.38
N ALA A 82 -0.72 -7.27 1.55
CA ALA A 82 -0.22 -8.32 0.69
C ALA A 82 -0.20 -7.84 -0.76
N TYR A 83 0.84 -8.19 -1.52
CA TYR A 83 0.95 -7.80 -2.93
C TYR A 83 0.33 -8.86 -3.84
N VAL A 84 -0.41 -8.43 -4.86
CA VAL A 84 -0.92 -9.37 -5.87
C VAL A 84 0.23 -10.13 -6.52
N SER A 85 0.03 -11.43 -6.70
CA SER A 85 0.97 -12.33 -7.35
C SER A 85 0.58 -12.57 -8.82
N SER A 86 1.38 -13.37 -9.52
CA SER A 86 1.05 -13.87 -10.86
C SER A 86 0.04 -15.04 -10.85
N TYR A 87 -0.42 -15.47 -9.67
CA TYR A 87 -1.37 -16.56 -9.53
C TYR A 87 -2.82 -16.07 -9.47
N PHE A 88 -3.74 -17.00 -9.69
CA PHE A 88 -5.18 -16.78 -9.72
C PHE A 88 -5.92 -17.81 -8.87
N ALA A 89 -7.10 -17.43 -8.35
CA ALA A 89 -7.95 -18.27 -7.51
C ALA A 89 -8.85 -19.20 -8.33
N ASP A 90 -9.03 -18.91 -9.63
CA ASP A 90 -9.97 -19.60 -10.51
C ASP A 90 -9.31 -20.08 -11.80
N SER A 91 -9.90 -21.12 -12.40
CA SER A 91 -9.46 -21.73 -13.66
C SER A 91 -9.70 -20.87 -14.90
N ALA A 92 -10.31 -19.70 -14.77
CA ALA A 92 -10.43 -18.72 -15.85
C ALA A 92 -9.37 -17.60 -15.73
N CYS A 93 -8.51 -17.63 -14.71
CA CYS A 93 -7.49 -16.60 -14.44
C CYS A 93 -8.10 -15.19 -14.34
N THR A 94 -9.23 -15.06 -13.65
CA THR A 94 -9.97 -13.80 -13.52
C THR A 94 -9.76 -13.11 -12.16
N THR A 95 -9.52 -13.89 -11.11
CA THR A 95 -9.37 -13.43 -9.72
C THR A 95 -7.93 -13.59 -9.31
N ARG A 96 -7.20 -12.48 -9.21
CA ARG A 96 -5.81 -12.50 -8.73
C ARG A 96 -5.74 -12.90 -7.25
N VAL A 97 -4.63 -13.51 -6.87
CA VAL A 97 -4.35 -13.87 -5.47
C VAL A 97 -3.11 -13.15 -5.00
N ALA A 98 -3.04 -12.87 -3.71
CA ALA A 98 -1.90 -12.30 -3.05
C ALA A 98 -1.31 -13.32 -2.06
N GLY A 99 0.01 -13.35 -1.97
CA GLY A 99 0.70 -14.12 -0.95
C GLY A 99 0.66 -13.37 0.37
N ALA A 100 0.22 -14.02 1.45
CA ALA A 100 0.20 -13.45 2.78
C ALA A 100 1.09 -14.29 3.73
N PRO A 101 1.84 -13.67 4.67
CA PRO A 101 2.55 -14.43 5.67
C PRO A 101 1.57 -15.16 6.60
N VAL A 102 1.85 -16.43 6.92
CA VAL A 102 0.96 -17.31 7.70
C VAL A 102 0.57 -16.78 9.08
N CYS A 103 1.41 -15.94 9.68
CA CYS A 103 1.19 -15.46 11.05
C CYS A 103 0.47 -14.11 11.11
N GLN A 104 0.43 -13.35 10.01
CA GLN A 104 -0.19 -12.02 9.97
C GLN A 104 -0.85 -11.83 8.62
N VAL A 105 -2.09 -12.32 8.49
CA VAL A 105 -2.83 -12.16 7.25
C VAL A 105 -3.30 -10.71 7.13
N PRO A 106 -2.81 -9.93 6.15
CA PRO A 106 -3.15 -8.52 6.00
C PRO A 106 -4.65 -8.29 5.79
N ALA A 107 -5.15 -7.11 6.15
CA ALA A 107 -6.55 -6.74 5.90
C ALA A 107 -6.79 -6.36 4.42
N TYR A 108 -5.75 -5.85 3.76
CA TYR A 108 -5.83 -5.39 2.38
C TYR A 108 -4.82 -6.11 1.49
N VAL A 109 -5.19 -6.19 0.21
CA VAL A 109 -4.33 -6.60 -0.89
C VAL A 109 -4.08 -5.38 -1.76
N VAL A 110 -2.85 -5.21 -2.23
CA VAL A 110 -2.45 -4.07 -3.07
C VAL A 110 -1.92 -4.53 -4.42
N GLU A 111 -2.28 -3.78 -5.46
CA GLU A 111 -1.77 -3.95 -6.82
C GLU A 111 -1.17 -2.64 -7.30
N MET A 112 0.07 -2.72 -7.75
CA MET A 112 0.72 -1.63 -8.46
C MET A 112 0.28 -1.69 -9.92
N LEU A 113 -0.52 -0.71 -10.33
CA LEU A 113 -0.89 -0.50 -11.72
C LEU A 113 0.25 0.26 -12.39
N THR A 114 0.95 -0.44 -13.29
CA THR A 114 2.15 0.06 -13.97
C THR A 114 1.85 0.88 -15.23
N ASN A 115 0.57 1.16 -15.51
CA ASN A 115 0.20 2.16 -16.51
C ASN A 115 0.67 3.53 -16.05
N CYS A 116 1.20 4.37 -16.92
CA CYS A 116 1.69 5.69 -16.53
C CYS A 116 0.54 6.70 -16.36
N PRO A 117 0.55 7.56 -15.30
CA PRO A 117 1.39 7.48 -14.10
C PRO A 117 1.05 6.25 -13.25
N ILE A 118 2.06 5.70 -12.55
CA ILE A 118 1.89 4.55 -11.64
C ILE A 118 0.78 4.85 -10.64
N ARG A 119 -0.10 3.87 -10.45
CA ARG A 119 -1.25 3.93 -9.55
C ARG A 119 -1.31 2.72 -8.65
N TRP A 120 -2.06 2.84 -7.57
CA TRP A 120 -2.28 1.75 -6.63
C TRP A 120 -3.76 1.42 -6.54
N ALA A 121 -4.10 0.16 -6.80
CA ALA A 121 -5.41 -0.40 -6.49
C ALA A 121 -5.32 -1.10 -5.12
N ILE A 122 -6.29 -0.81 -4.27
CA ILE A 122 -6.46 -1.45 -2.96
C ILE A 122 -7.67 -2.37 -3.05
N TYR A 123 -7.53 -3.55 -2.49
CA TYR A 123 -8.54 -4.60 -2.46
C TYR A 123 -8.72 -5.05 -1.02
N GLU A 124 -9.94 -5.44 -0.66
CA GLU A 124 -10.17 -6.10 0.62
C GLU A 124 -9.65 -7.53 0.49
N ARG A 125 -9.17 -8.07 1.61
CA ARG A 125 -8.81 -9.46 1.65
C ARG A 125 -10.04 -10.33 1.38
N GLY A 126 -9.95 -11.17 0.36
CA GLY A 126 -10.91 -12.23 0.08
C GLY A 126 -10.66 -13.51 0.90
N PRO A 127 -11.40 -14.59 0.63
CA PRO A 127 -11.18 -15.86 1.30
C PRO A 127 -9.77 -16.43 1.02
N GLU A 128 -9.30 -17.28 1.91
CA GLU A 128 -8.11 -18.10 1.68
C GLU A 128 -8.34 -19.05 0.50
N VAL A 129 -7.31 -19.22 -0.34
CA VAL A 129 -7.35 -20.07 -1.51
C VAL A 129 -6.35 -21.22 -1.36
N THR A 130 -6.83 -22.44 -1.56
CA THR A 130 -6.01 -23.66 -1.47
C THR A 130 -5.57 -24.20 -2.83
N THR A 131 -6.27 -23.79 -3.89
CA THR A 131 -5.94 -24.11 -5.28
C THR A 131 -5.49 -22.84 -5.98
N LEU A 132 -4.36 -22.92 -6.68
CA LEU A 132 -3.82 -21.81 -7.45
C LEU A 132 -3.85 -22.15 -8.92
N TYR A 133 -3.95 -21.11 -9.74
CA TYR A 133 -3.80 -21.20 -11.17
C TYR A 133 -2.77 -20.20 -11.67
N THR A 134 -2.08 -20.52 -12.75
CA THR A 134 -1.17 -19.60 -13.45
C THR A 134 -1.56 -19.50 -14.91
N LYS A 135 -1.32 -18.33 -15.50
CA LYS A 135 -1.60 -18.08 -16.91
C LYS A 135 -0.42 -18.59 -17.76
N SER A 136 -0.69 -19.55 -18.64
CA SER A 136 0.26 -20.08 -19.61
C SER A 136 -0.30 -19.86 -21.02
N GLY A 137 0.18 -18.80 -21.68
CA GLY A 137 -0.37 -18.33 -22.96
C GLY A 137 -1.82 -17.88 -22.81
N SER A 138 -2.72 -18.53 -23.55
CA SER A 138 -4.18 -18.31 -23.47
C SER A 138 -4.88 -19.19 -22.44
N SER A 139 -4.17 -20.14 -21.83
CA SER A 139 -4.73 -21.12 -20.91
C SER A 139 -4.41 -20.79 -19.47
N CYS A 140 -5.30 -21.18 -18.57
CA CYS A 140 -5.11 -21.10 -17.13
C CYS A 140 -4.91 -22.53 -16.61
N VAL A 141 -3.74 -22.82 -16.06
CA VAL A 141 -3.38 -24.18 -15.59
C VAL A 141 -3.25 -24.18 -14.08
N ALA A 142 -3.71 -25.25 -13.44
CA ALA A 142 -3.53 -25.41 -12.00
C ALA A 142 -2.03 -25.41 -11.67
N ALA A 143 -1.67 -24.64 -10.64
CA ALA A 143 -0.32 -24.53 -10.12
C ALA A 143 -0.25 -25.19 -8.75
N THR A 144 0.75 -26.03 -8.53
CA THR A 144 1.05 -26.57 -7.21
C THR A 144 1.74 -25.48 -6.38
N PRO A 145 1.19 -25.06 -5.23
CA PRO A 145 1.90 -24.17 -4.32
C PRO A 145 3.24 -24.83 -3.94
N GLY A 146 4.36 -24.21 -4.29
CA GLY A 146 5.71 -24.70 -3.98
C GLY A 146 6.57 -25.17 -5.16
N GLU A 147 6.00 -25.28 -6.38
CA GLU A 147 6.75 -25.66 -7.59
C GLU A 147 6.92 -24.51 -8.61
N GLY A 148 6.46 -23.30 -8.27
CA GLY A 148 6.71 -22.13 -9.10
C GLY A 148 8.21 -21.81 -9.18
N PRO A 149 8.70 -21.27 -10.32
CA PRO A 149 10.10 -20.92 -10.48
C PRO A 149 10.45 -19.73 -9.57
N LEU A 150 10.83 -20.00 -8.33
CA LEU A 150 11.67 -19.10 -7.53
C LEU A 150 13.11 -19.20 -8.05
N SER A 151 13.30 -18.92 -9.33
CA SER A 151 14.60 -18.86 -9.97
C SER A 151 14.60 -17.77 -11.04
N ALA A 152 14.52 -16.53 -10.59
CA ALA A 152 15.20 -15.42 -11.24
C ALA A 152 16.47 -15.06 -10.44
N GLY A 153 17.22 -16.08 -10.03
CA GLY A 153 18.63 -15.93 -9.69
C GLY A 153 19.42 -16.43 -10.88
N SER A 154 20.02 -15.51 -11.65
CA SER A 154 21.00 -15.86 -12.69
C SER A 154 22.33 -16.37 -12.13
N ASP A 155 22.42 -16.60 -10.81
CA ASP A 155 23.58 -17.21 -10.17
C ASP A 155 23.32 -18.69 -9.92
N GLY A 156 24.08 -19.55 -10.62
CA GLY A 156 24.04 -21.00 -10.54
C GLY A 156 24.52 -21.58 -9.20
N SER A 157 23.90 -21.21 -8.10
CA SER A 157 24.09 -21.86 -6.79
C SER A 157 22.75 -22.33 -6.24
N ASN A 158 22.32 -23.47 -6.76
CA ASN A 158 21.11 -24.17 -6.35
C ASN A 158 21.33 -24.82 -4.97
N ARG A 159 21.16 -24.06 -3.88
CA ARG A 159 20.91 -24.64 -2.56
C ARG A 159 19.42 -24.94 -2.46
N GLY A 160 19.07 -26.22 -2.54
CA GLY A 160 17.69 -26.68 -2.41
C GLY A 160 17.05 -26.19 -1.13
N VAL A 161 16.06 -25.32 -1.26
CA VAL A 161 15.11 -24.99 -0.18
C VAL A 161 14.05 -26.08 -0.24
N THR A 162 14.31 -27.18 0.46
CA THR A 162 13.33 -28.27 0.59
C THR A 162 12.24 -27.85 1.57
N GLY A 163 11.04 -27.57 1.07
CA GLY A 163 9.79 -27.87 1.79
C GLY A 163 9.36 -26.94 2.92
N ASP A 164 9.73 -25.66 2.90
CA ASP A 164 9.03 -24.71 3.78
C ASP A 164 7.55 -24.61 3.36
N PRO A 165 6.59 -24.69 4.30
CA PRO A 165 5.18 -24.58 3.99
C PRO A 165 4.92 -23.24 3.31
N VAL A 166 4.27 -23.31 2.14
CA VAL A 166 3.96 -22.13 1.34
C VAL A 166 3.12 -21.17 2.18
N PRO A 167 3.45 -19.87 2.21
CA PRO A 167 2.63 -18.89 2.91
C PRO A 167 1.17 -18.96 2.46
N GLY A 168 0.23 -18.78 3.40
CA GLY A 168 -1.20 -18.79 3.11
C GLY A 168 -1.53 -17.79 2.00
N MET A 169 -2.24 -18.23 0.97
CA MET A 169 -2.62 -17.37 -0.16
C MET A 169 -4.07 -16.92 0.00
N VAL A 170 -4.32 -15.65 -0.31
CA VAL A 170 -5.65 -15.03 -0.18
C VAL A 170 -6.07 -14.44 -1.52
N ALA A 171 -7.34 -14.57 -1.87
CA ALA A 171 -7.89 -13.91 -3.04
C ALA A 171 -7.91 -12.38 -2.84
N ALA A 172 -7.66 -11.62 -3.90
CA ALA A 172 -7.97 -10.20 -3.92
C ALA A 172 -9.48 -10.04 -4.18
N ALA A 173 -10.23 -9.50 -3.22
CA ALA A 173 -11.63 -9.14 -3.43
C ALA A 173 -11.71 -7.67 -3.86
N ALA A 174 -12.47 -7.36 -4.90
CA ALA A 174 -12.67 -5.99 -5.37
C ALA A 174 -13.09 -5.08 -4.19
N ALA A 175 -12.24 -4.13 -3.79
CA ALA A 175 -12.67 -3.07 -2.88
C ALA A 175 -13.16 -1.89 -3.71
N GLY A 176 -14.27 -1.27 -3.27
CA GLY A 176 -14.67 0.03 -3.77
C GLY A 176 -13.89 1.11 -3.04
N TYR A 177 -12.83 1.62 -3.65
CA TYR A 177 -12.13 2.83 -3.20
C TYR A 177 -11.99 3.86 -4.32
#